data_AF-A0A4P6UEW3-F1
#
_entry.id   AF-A0A4P6UEW3-F1
#
_cell.length_a   1.000
_cell.length_b   1.000
_cell.length_c   1.000
_cell.angle_alpha   90.00
_cell.angle_beta   90.00
_cell.angle_gamma   90.00
#
_symmetry.space_group_name_H-M   'P 1'
#
loop_
_entity.id
_entity.type
_entity.pdbx_description
1 polymer ?
#
loop_
_entity_poly.entity_id
_entity_poly.type
_entity_poly.pdbx_seq_one_letter_code
_entity_poly.pdbx_strand_id
1 'polypeptide(L)' 'MMRRGRKTLVALDSGDWCFGRIVGRRRCESGVRVQLLEHDARGKHLIFTVADSNTGDGFAL' A
#
# COMPACT_ATOMS: atom_id res chain seq x y z
N MET A 1 12.73 -3.22 14.91
CA MET A 1 11.72 -2.15 15.16
C MET A 1 11.13 -1.73 13.81
N MET A 2 9.97 -2.27 13.42
CA MET A 2 9.32 -1.89 12.15
C MET A 2 8.83 -0.45 12.27
N ARG A 3 9.42 0.47 11.48
CA ARG A 3 9.00 1.88 11.43
C ARG A 3 7.55 1.94 10.97
N ARG A 4 6.69 2.60 11.76
CA ARG A 4 5.25 2.78 11.55
C ARG A 4 4.98 3.24 10.09
N GLY A 5 4.33 2.38 9.28
CA GLY A 5 3.98 2.72 7.90
C GLY A 5 3.02 3.91 7.82
N ARG A 6 3.07 4.65 6.71
CA ARG A 6 2.23 5.83 6.47
C ARG A 6 0.86 5.38 5.98
N LYS A 7 -0.22 5.97 6.52
CA LYS A 7 -1.56 5.81 5.94
C LYS A 7 -1.64 6.61 4.64
N THR A 8 -2.18 6.01 3.60
CA THR A 8 -2.37 6.61 2.27
C THR A 8 -3.69 6.12 1.68
N LEU A 9 -4.15 6.82 0.66
CA LEU A 9 -5.24 6.36 -0.19
C LEU A 9 -4.62 5.53 -1.32
N VAL A 10 -5.18 4.36 -1.57
CA VAL A 10 -4.73 3.47 -2.64
C VAL A 10 -5.86 3.34 -3.66
N ALA A 11 -5.57 3.66 -4.91
CA ALA A 11 -6.42 3.34 -6.04
C ALA A 11 -6.08 1.93 -6.52
N LEU A 12 -7.02 1.00 -6.40
CA LEU A 12 -6.87 -0.38 -6.85
C LEU A 12 -7.15 -0.48 -8.35
N ASP A 13 -6.56 -1.48 -9.00
CA ASP A 13 -6.79 -1.71 -10.44
C ASP A 13 -8.23 -2.12 -10.77
N SER A 14 -8.97 -2.63 -9.78
CA SER A 14 -10.41 -2.89 -9.94
C SER A 14 -11.22 -1.61 -10.19
N GLY A 15 -10.62 -0.44 -9.95
CA GLY A 15 -11.30 0.85 -9.94
C GLY A 15 -11.78 1.27 -8.55
N ASP A 16 -11.65 0.40 -7.54
CA ASP A 16 -11.99 0.70 -6.15
C ASP A 16 -10.89 1.45 -5.43
N TRP A 17 -11.24 2.16 -4.36
CA TRP A 17 -10.32 2.98 -3.59
C TRP A 17 -10.39 2.57 -2.13
N CYS A 18 -9.24 2.50 -1.45
CA CYS A 18 -9.19 2.11 -0.05
C CYS A 18 -8.12 2.86 0.74
N PHE A 19 -8.29 2.93 2.06
CA PHE A 19 -7.24 3.39 2.95
C PHE A 19 -6.29 2.24 3.30
N GLY A 20 -5.03 2.42 2.93
CA GLY A 20 -3.96 1.45 3.15
C GLY A 20 -2.84 2.02 4.00
N ARG A 21 -1.98 1.12 4.48
CA ARG A 21 -0.69 1.49 5.06
C ARG A 21 0.43 0.94 4.18
N ILE A 22 1.30 1.81 3.68
CA ILE A 22 2.49 1.35 2.94
C ILE A 22 3.65 1.15 3.90
N VAL A 23 4.28 -0.02 3.81
CA VAL A 23 5.52 -0.38 4.52
C VAL A 23 6.69 -0.48 3.53
N GLY A 24 7.92 -0.52 4.06
CA GLY A 24 9.14 -0.56 3.25
C GLY A 24 9.87 0.78 3.11
N ARG A 25 10.89 0.79 2.25
CA ARG A 25 11.88 1.87 2.11
C ARG A 25 11.37 3.07 1.29
N ARG A 26 10.54 2.84 0.26
CA ARG A 26 9.97 3.87 -0.64
C ARG A 26 8.52 4.26 -0.35
N ARG A 27 8.04 3.95 0.85
CA ARG A 27 6.64 4.06 1.28
C ARG A 27 6.00 5.48 1.29
N CYS A 28 6.75 6.51 0.90
CA CYS A 28 6.32 7.91 0.99
C CYS A 28 6.10 8.56 -0.37
N GLU A 29 6.41 7.87 -1.46
CA GLU A 29 6.26 8.38 -2.81
C GLU A 29 4.80 8.19 -3.28
N SER A 30 4.18 9.25 -3.77
CA SER A 30 2.88 9.18 -4.47
C SER A 30 3.10 8.71 -5.90
N GLY A 31 2.10 8.05 -6.49
CA GLY A 31 2.16 7.48 -7.83
C GLY A 31 2.96 6.17 -7.93
N VAL A 32 3.42 5.62 -6.81
CA VAL A 32 4.13 4.33 -6.83
C VAL A 32 3.15 3.18 -6.85
N ARG A 33 3.54 2.14 -7.59
CA ARG A 33 2.83 0.87 -7.66
C ARG A 33 2.94 0.14 -6.32
N VAL A 34 1.83 -0.41 -5.84
CA VAL A 34 1.77 -1.11 -4.57
C VAL A 34 1.19 -2.50 -4.71
N GLN A 35 1.64 -3.41 -3.85
CA GLN A 35 1.14 -4.77 -3.75
C GLN A 35 0.60 -5.02 -2.35
N LEU A 36 -0.56 -5.63 -2.26
CA LEU A 36 -1.18 -6.04 -1.02
C LEU A 36 -0.33 -7.15 -0.39
N LEU A 37 0.16 -6.90 0.82
CA LEU A 37 0.84 -7.91 1.62
C LEU A 37 -0.18 -8.71 2.43
N GLU A 38 -0.88 -8.01 3.32
CA GLU A 38 -1.75 -8.61 4.33
C GLU A 38 -2.78 -7.61 4.83
N HIS A 39 -3.83 -8.10 5.50
CA HIS A 39 -4.63 -7.26 6.39
C HIS A 39 -3.87 -7.06 7.70
N ASP A 40 -3.84 -5.83 8.24
CA ASP A 40 -3.37 -5.60 9.61
C ASP A 40 -4.08 -6.58 10.55
N ALA A 41 -3.34 -7.21 11.48
CA ALA A 41 -3.87 -8.19 12.44
C ALA A 41 -5.04 -7.66 13.30
N ARG A 42 -5.29 -6.35 13.30
CA ARG A 42 -6.47 -5.72 13.91
C ARG A 42 -7.62 -5.40 12.93
N GLY A 43 -7.53 -5.84 11.68
CA GLY A 43 -8.53 -5.70 10.62
C GLY A 43 -8.80 -4.27 10.15
N LYS A 44 -8.11 -3.25 10.67
CA LYS A 44 -8.47 -1.84 10.43
C LYS A 44 -7.95 -1.26 9.12
N HIS A 45 -6.86 -1.80 8.56
CA HIS A 45 -6.26 -1.28 7.34
C HIS A 45 -5.60 -2.41 6.56
N LEU A 46 -5.63 -2.30 5.23
CA LEU A 46 -4.81 -3.11 4.33
C LEU A 46 -3.35 -2.65 4.44
N ILE A 47 -2.42 -3.60 4.45
CA ILE A 47 -0.98 -3.33 4.43
C ILE A 47 -0.46 -3.59 3.03
N PHE A 48 0.19 -2.59 2.48
CA PHE A 48 0.78 -2.61 1.16
C PHE A 48 2.30 -2.48 1.25
N THR A 49 3.02 -3.05 0.30
CA THR A 49 4.42 -2.72 0.01
C THR A 49 4.52 -2.04 -1.35
N VAL A 50 5.62 -1.33 -1.59
CA VAL A 50 5.95 -0.89 -2.95
C VAL A 50 6.24 -2.14 -3.79
N ALA A 51 5.58 -2.25 -4.94
CA ALA A 51 5.73 -3.36 -5.87
C ALA A 51 6.96 -3.16 -6.76
N ASP A 52 7.46 -4.27 -7.30
CA ASP A 52 8.45 -4.23 -8.38
C ASP A 52 7.80 -3.82 -9.71
N SER A 53 8.63 -3.42 -10.67
CA SER A 53 8.17 -2.98 -12.00
C SER A 53 7.32 -4.06 -12.67
N ASN A 54 6.10 -3.69 -13.09
CA ASN A 54 5.08 -4.52 -13.77
C ASN A 54 4.25 -5.49 -12.91
N THR A 55 4.28 -5.39 -11.58
CA THR A 55 3.39 -6.14 -10.69
C THR A 55 2.60 -5.21 -9.76
N GLY A 56 1.70 -5.76 -8.94
CA GLY A 56 0.95 -5.03 -7.92
C GLY A 56 -0.51 -4.78 -8.27
N ASP A 57 -1.24 -4.31 -7.25
CA ASP A 57 -2.71 -4.30 -7.20
C ASP A 57 -3.29 -2.88 -7.28
N GLY A 58 -2.43 -1.86 -7.32
CA GLY A 58 -2.86 -0.46 -7.36
C GLY A 58 -1.74 0.56 -7.23
N PHE A 59 -2.12 1.82 -7.00
CA PHE A 59 -1.22 2.96 -6.85
C PHE A 59 -1.46 3.74 -5.55
N ALA A 60 -0.36 4.16 -4.92
CA ALA A 60 -0.37 5.04 -3.76
C ALA A 60 -0.65 6.49 -4.15
N LEU A 61 -1.51 7.19 -3.41
CA LEU A 61 -1.81 8.61 -3.57
C LEU A 61 -1.28 9.45 -2.40
#